data_AF-A0A352CH25-F1
#
_entry.id   AF-A0A352CH25-F1
#
_cell.length_a   1.000
_cell.length_b   1.000
_cell.length_c   1.000
_cell.angle_alpha   90.00
_cell.angle_beta   90.00
_cell.angle_gamma   90.00
#
_symmetry.space_group_name_H-M   'P 1'
#
loop_
_entity.id
_entity.type
_entity.pdbx_description
1 polymer ?
#
loop_
_entity_poly.entity_id
_entity_poly.type
_entity_poly.pdbx_seq_one_letter_code
_entity_poly.pdbx_strand_id
1 'polypeptide(L)'
;LNACKLTLEDVAVFNTATYPQLQQEELLSFFSPRMLLCFGVTPAQLGLPVDFPRYQLQAWKGCTFMHAPDFTQLATDKEERKQCWASLQRLFNL
;
A
#
# COMPACT_ATOMS: atom_id res chain seq x y z
N LEU A 1 -8.74 4.04 7.51
CA LEU A 1 -9.28 5.09 6.63
C LEU A 1 -9.66 6.34 7.41
N ASN A 2 -10.63 6.28 8.34
CA ASN A 2 -11.04 7.44 9.14
C ASN A 2 -9.88 8.13 9.88
N ALA A 3 -8.95 7.36 10.44
CA ALA A 3 -7.75 7.91 11.09
C ALA A 3 -6.87 8.74 10.13
N CYS A 4 -6.94 8.43 8.82
CA CYS A 4 -6.27 9.17 7.75
C CYS A 4 -7.16 10.23 7.10
N LYS A 5 -8.34 10.54 7.67
CA LYS A 5 -9.33 11.47 7.12
C LYS A 5 -9.81 11.10 5.70
N LEU A 6 -9.83 9.80 5.40
CA LEU A 6 -10.34 9.25 4.14
C LEU A 6 -11.67 8.54 4.35
N THR A 7 -12.52 8.61 3.33
CA THR A 7 -13.74 7.82 3.17
C THR A 7 -13.52 6.69 2.14
N LEU A 8 -14.54 5.84 1.94
CA LEU A 8 -14.52 4.84 0.86
C LEU A 8 -14.64 5.46 -0.54
N GLU A 9 -15.13 6.70 -0.65
CA GLU A 9 -15.21 7.42 -1.93
C GLU A 9 -13.83 7.94 -2.37
N ASP A 10 -12.90 8.11 -1.42
CA ASP A 10 -11.55 8.60 -1.68
C ASP A 10 -10.57 7.48 -2.09
N VAL A 11 -10.98 6.20 -2.02
CA VAL A 11 -10.08 5.05 -2.20
C VAL A 11 -10.66 3.99 -3.12
N ALA A 12 -9.79 3.38 -3.93
CA ALA A 12 -10.09 2.13 -4.60
C ALA A 12 -9.50 0.96 -3.78
N VAL A 13 -10.32 -0.05 -3.51
CA VAL A 13 -9.88 -1.29 -2.82
C VAL A 13 -9.91 -2.43 -3.83
N PHE A 14 -8.78 -3.12 -3.96
CA PHE A 14 -8.61 -4.19 -4.93
C PHE A 14 -7.99 -5.42 -4.28
N ASN A 15 -8.53 -6.60 -4.59
CA ASN A 15 -7.98 -7.87 -4.12
C ASN A 15 -7.13 -8.51 -5.21
N THR A 16 -5.82 -8.55 -5.01
CA THR A 16 -4.86 -9.13 -5.96
C THR A 16 -4.95 -10.65 -6.06
N ALA A 17 -5.51 -11.35 -5.06
CA ALA A 17 -5.67 -12.81 -5.10
C ALA A 17 -6.60 -13.26 -6.26
N THR A 18 -7.53 -12.41 -6.67
CA THR A 18 -8.42 -12.67 -7.82
C THR A 18 -7.72 -12.44 -9.16
N TYR A 19 -6.60 -11.71 -9.16
CA TYR A 19 -5.88 -11.28 -10.37
C TYR A 19 -4.37 -11.50 -10.20
N PRO A 20 -3.89 -12.76 -10.21
CA PRO A 20 -2.50 -13.09 -9.89
C PRO A 20 -1.47 -12.57 -10.91
N GLN A 21 -1.91 -12.15 -12.09
CA GLN A 21 -1.03 -11.58 -13.13
C GLN A 21 -0.97 -10.05 -13.09
N LEU A 22 -1.74 -9.41 -12.21
CA LEU A 22 -1.85 -7.96 -12.12
C LEU A 22 -0.48 -7.30 -11.94
N GLN A 23 -0.17 -6.34 -12.79
CA GLN A 23 1.04 -5.54 -12.70
C GLN A 23 0.74 -4.13 -12.21
N GLN A 24 1.73 -3.51 -11.58
CA GLN A 24 1.63 -2.12 -11.11
C GLN A 24 1.33 -1.16 -12.27
N GLU A 25 1.86 -1.42 -13.48
CA GLU A 25 1.56 -0.65 -14.70
C GLU A 25 0.05 -0.52 -14.96
N GLU A 26 -0.71 -1.60 -14.81
CA GLU A 26 -2.15 -1.61 -15.08
C GLU A 26 -2.90 -0.75 -14.05
N LEU A 27 -2.51 -0.85 -12.78
CA LEU A 27 -3.07 -0.03 -11.70
C LEU A 27 -2.76 1.44 -11.88
N LEU A 28 -1.50 1.77 -12.22
CA LEU A 28 -1.09 3.15 -12.47
C LEU A 28 -1.79 3.74 -13.68
N SER A 29 -1.92 2.99 -14.77
CA SER A 29 -2.59 3.44 -15.99
C SER A 29 -4.09 3.65 -15.80
N PHE A 30 -4.77 2.76 -15.05
CA PHE A 30 -6.21 2.82 -14.91
C PHE A 30 -6.65 3.84 -13.86
N PHE A 31 -6.04 3.82 -12.67
CA PHE A 31 -6.47 4.67 -11.55
C PHE A 31 -5.72 6.00 -11.46
N SER A 32 -4.53 6.11 -12.06
CA SER A 32 -3.61 7.24 -11.85
C SER A 32 -3.47 7.63 -10.35
N PRO A 33 -3.21 6.66 -9.45
CA PRO A 33 -3.28 6.91 -8.02
C PRO A 33 -2.09 7.74 -7.57
N ARG A 34 -2.31 8.66 -6.62
CA ARG A 34 -1.22 9.36 -5.94
C ARG A 34 -0.44 8.43 -5.00
N MET A 35 -1.12 7.43 -4.43
CA MET A 35 -0.58 6.51 -3.44
C MET A 35 -1.13 5.11 -3.66
N LEU A 36 -0.28 4.10 -3.46
CA LEU A 36 -0.66 2.69 -3.56
C LEU A 36 -0.18 1.95 -2.30
N LEU A 37 -1.14 1.45 -1.52
CA LEU A 37 -0.89 0.74 -0.26
C LEU A 37 -1.11 -0.76 -0.46
N CYS A 38 -0.04 -1.54 -0.33
CA CYS A 38 -0.06 -2.99 -0.48
C CYS A 38 -0.10 -3.68 0.90
N PHE A 39 -1.13 -4.47 1.18
CA PHE A 39 -1.22 -5.28 2.40
C PHE A 39 -1.15 -6.76 2.03
N GLY A 40 -0.10 -7.45 2.50
CA GLY A 40 0.15 -8.85 2.15
C GLY A 40 0.61 -9.07 0.71
N VAL A 41 0.96 -7.99 -0.01
CA VAL A 41 1.48 -8.01 -1.38
C VAL A 41 2.82 -7.30 -1.39
N THR A 42 3.87 -7.97 -1.86
CA THR A 42 5.21 -7.38 -1.95
C THR A 42 5.38 -6.54 -3.23
N PRO A 43 6.34 -5.60 -3.27
CA PRO A 43 6.65 -4.85 -4.49
C PRO A 43 6.95 -5.76 -5.68
N ALA A 44 7.71 -6.84 -5.44
CA ALA A 44 8.06 -7.82 -6.46
C ALA A 44 6.83 -8.55 -7.03
N GLN A 45 5.84 -8.90 -6.19
CA GLN A 45 4.59 -9.52 -6.65
C GLN A 45 3.77 -8.60 -7.55
N LEU A 46 3.89 -7.28 -7.37
CA LEU A 46 3.22 -6.28 -8.19
C LEU A 46 4.07 -5.83 -9.40
N GLY A 47 5.23 -6.44 -9.62
CA GLY A 47 6.10 -6.13 -10.75
C GLY A 47 6.91 -4.83 -10.61
N LEU A 48 7.11 -4.32 -9.39
CA LEU A 48 7.99 -3.16 -9.20
C LEU A 48 9.46 -3.57 -9.47
N PRO A 49 10.24 -2.77 -10.21
CA PRO A 49 11.66 -3.04 -10.45
C PRO A 49 12.55 -2.69 -9.25
N VAL A 50 11.97 -2.08 -8.22
CA VAL A 50 12.64 -1.70 -6.98
C VAL A 50 12.05 -2.50 -5.82
N ASP A 51 12.92 -3.07 -5.01
CA ASP A 51 12.56 -3.64 -3.73
C ASP A 51 12.91 -2.65 -2.62
N PHE A 52 12.07 -2.59 -1.60
CA PHE A 52 12.24 -1.68 -0.48
C PHE A 52 11.68 -2.31 0.80
N PRO A 53 12.19 -1.95 1.99
CA PRO A 53 11.67 -2.43 3.27
C PRO A 53 10.17 -2.18 3.47
N ARG A 54 9.53 -3.03 4.28
CA ARG A 54 8.16 -2.79 4.77
C ARG A 54 8.07 -1.42 5.41
N TYR A 55 6.92 -0.76 5.26
CA TYR A 55 6.63 0.55 5.85
C TYR A 55 7.49 1.72 5.32
N GLN A 56 8.44 1.48 4.43
CA GLN A 56 9.14 2.55 3.72
C GLN A 56 8.22 3.14 2.64
N LEU A 57 8.18 4.47 2.58
CA LEU A 57 7.48 5.20 1.51
C LEU A 57 8.43 5.28 0.31
N GLN A 58 8.05 4.64 -0.80
CA GLN A 58 8.86 4.60 -2.02
C GLN A 58 8.16 5.36 -3.13
N ALA A 59 8.80 6.40 -3.65
CA ALA A 59 8.31 7.10 -4.84
C ALA A 59 8.71 6.33 -6.11
N TRP A 60 7.75 6.09 -7.00
CA TRP A 60 7.98 5.46 -8.30
C TRP A 60 6.92 5.92 -9.32
N LYS A 61 7.35 6.34 -10.51
CA LYS A 61 6.47 6.82 -11.60
C LYS A 61 5.37 7.81 -11.15
N GLY A 62 5.70 8.72 -10.23
CA GLY A 62 4.74 9.73 -9.72
C GLY A 62 3.73 9.22 -8.70
N CYS A 63 3.83 7.95 -8.28
CA CYS A 63 3.02 7.35 -7.22
C CYS A 63 3.90 7.02 -6.00
N THR A 64 3.36 7.17 -4.79
CA THR A 64 4.01 6.70 -3.57
C THR A 64 3.50 5.32 -3.17
N PHE A 65 4.42 4.36 -3.11
CA PHE A 65 4.15 2.99 -2.70
C PHE A 65 4.52 2.78 -1.24
N MET A 66 3.74 1.94 -0.56
CA MET A 66 4.06 1.39 0.75
C MET A 66 3.55 -0.04 0.77
N HIS A 67 4.35 -0.99 1.27
CA HIS A 67 3.86 -2.33 1.56
C HIS A 67 3.98 -2.68 3.04
N ALA A 68 3.08 -3.54 3.46
CA ALA A 68 2.91 -4.03 4.81
C ALA A 68 2.55 -5.54 4.78
N PRO A 69 2.65 -6.23 5.91
CA PRO A 69 2.09 -7.58 6.07
C PRO A 69 0.58 -7.63 5.76
N ASP A 70 0.04 -8.83 5.68
CA ASP A 70 -1.40 -9.02 5.59
C ASP A 70 -2.13 -8.58 6.87
N PHE A 71 -3.45 -8.46 6.78
CA PHE A 71 -4.28 -8.01 7.90
C PHE A 71 -4.28 -8.97 9.08
N THR A 72 -4.00 -10.26 8.88
CA THR A 72 -3.95 -11.26 9.97
C THR A 72 -2.74 -10.98 10.86
N GLN A 73 -1.56 -10.81 10.26
CA GLN A 73 -0.34 -10.45 10.99
C GLN A 73 -0.46 -9.06 11.63
N LEU A 74 -1.02 -8.08 10.90
CA LEU A 74 -1.23 -6.73 11.43
C LEU A 74 -2.20 -6.73 12.63
N ALA A 75 -3.20 -7.60 12.65
CA ALA A 75 -4.17 -7.68 13.75
C ALA A 75 -3.59 -8.30 15.03
N THR A 76 -2.60 -9.19 14.93
CA THR A 76 -2.04 -9.91 16.08
C THR A 76 -0.78 -9.26 16.65
N ASP A 77 0.01 -8.56 15.82
CA ASP A 77 1.26 -7.94 16.24
C ASP A 77 1.12 -6.43 16.51
N LYS A 78 1.44 -6.04 17.76
CA LYS A 78 1.37 -4.64 18.19
C LYS A 78 2.44 -3.76 17.54
N GLU A 79 3.66 -4.27 17.35
CA GLU A 79 4.73 -3.51 16.72
C GLU A 79 4.48 -3.31 15.23
N GLU A 80 3.91 -4.31 14.54
CA GLU A 80 3.50 -4.17 13.14
C GLU A 80 2.43 -3.05 12.98
N ARG A 81 1.42 -3.01 13.87
CA ARG A 81 0.43 -1.90 13.86
C ARG A 81 1.08 -0.55 14.08
N LYS A 82 2.03 -0.47 15.01
CA LYS A 82 2.71 0.79 15.35
C LYS A 82 3.55 1.30 14.18
N GLN A 83 4.30 0.43 13.51
CA GLN A 83 5.08 0.78 12.33
C GLN A 83 4.17 1.21 11.17
N CYS A 84 3.11 0.45 10.91
CA CYS A 84 2.11 0.79 9.90
C CYS A 84 1.51 2.18 10.16
N TRP A 85 1.08 2.44 11.39
CA TRP A 85 0.52 3.74 11.77
C TRP A 85 1.54 4.88 11.58
N ALA A 86 2.78 4.69 12.03
CA ALA A 86 3.83 5.70 11.85
C ALA A 86 4.12 6.01 10.37
N SER A 87 3.98 5.04 9.46
CA SER A 87 4.09 5.27 8.02
C SER A 87 2.88 5.99 7.45
N LEU A 88 1.67 5.63 7.88
CA LEU A 88 0.45 6.32 7.46
C LEU A 88 0.45 7.78 7.92
N GLN A 89 0.90 8.08 9.14
CA GLN A 89 1.05 9.46 9.61
C GLN A 89 1.98 10.28 8.73
N ARG A 90 3.13 9.71 8.34
CA ARG A 90 4.08 10.36 7.42
C ARG A 90 3.49 10.54 6.02
N LEU A 91 2.72 9.57 5.54
CA LEU A 91 2.15 9.60 4.20
C LEU A 91 1.00 10.63 4.07
N PHE A 92 0.18 10.75 5.11
CA PHE A 92 -1.00 11.63 5.12
C PHE A 92 -0.78 12.95 5.87
N ASN A 93 0.45 13.22 6.33
CA ASN A 93 0.82 14.39 7.12
C ASN A 93 -0.12 14.61 8.34
N LEU A 94 -0.26 13.59 9.18
CA LEU A 94 -1.16 13.56 10.36
C LEU A 94 -0.43 13.83 11.68
#